data_AF-A0A4S2TVS0-F1
#
_entry.id   AF-A0A4S2TVS0-F1
#
_cell.length_a   1.000
_cell.length_b   1.000
_cell.length_c   1.000
_cell.angle_alpha   90.00
_cell.angle_beta   90.00
_cell.angle_gamma   90.00
#
_symmetry.space_group_name_H-M   'P 1'
#
loop_
_entity.id
_entity.type
_entity.pdbx_description
1 polymer ?
#
loop_
_entity_poly.entity_id
_entity_poly.type
_entity_poly.pdbx_seq_one_letter_code
_entity_poly.pdbx_strand_id
1 'polypeptide(L)'
;MAKTTGRHYTRTAARAAAAALTAALVATGTSAVAADAPQPSLGAAADQPAAASSAATATPSFALYGVNSAGTAYSYNPNGKGGLTAREVSGSGWLGVSAMMQVDNQVDGESDGLWFRETNGDMGYLKFDASSVKIGYGWNIYNKLVSPGQIGGAAAGDILAVDTKGDLYVYLGYGDGTVTKRIKAGYGWDIYSEIAGNGDLDGDGKNDVVARDKSGVLWLYKGTGNQNAPFAKRTKIGSGWNTYDRLISTGDVDLDGRTDLIARKGGELYLYKGTGNAAAPYKPKAKIGTSGWDGYKFLF
;
A
#
# COMPACT_ATOMS: atom_id res chain seq x y z
N MET A 1 27.29 32.23 14.68
CA MET A 1 26.45 32.13 13.46
C MET A 1 26.24 30.67 13.14
N ALA A 2 25.01 30.18 13.30
CA ALA A 2 24.43 29.05 12.58
C ALA A 2 22.94 29.02 12.99
N LYS A 3 22.07 29.59 12.14
CA LYS A 3 20.62 29.55 12.33
C LYS A 3 20.14 28.16 11.86
N THR A 4 19.66 27.35 12.78
CA THR A 4 18.83 26.19 12.49
C THR A 4 17.50 26.69 11.94
N THR A 5 17.35 26.64 10.61
CA THR A 5 16.07 26.91 9.94
C THR A 5 15.15 25.71 10.15
N GLY A 6 14.23 25.83 11.11
CA GLY A 6 13.08 24.94 11.20
C GLY A 6 12.22 25.10 9.95
N ARG A 7 12.15 24.06 9.13
CA ARG A 7 11.10 23.97 8.09
C ARG A 7 9.78 23.77 8.81
N HIS A 8 9.01 24.85 8.91
CA HIS A 8 7.59 24.76 9.18
C HIS A 8 6.93 24.11 7.96
N TYR A 9 6.67 22.81 8.03
CA TYR A 9 5.80 22.13 7.08
C TYR A 9 4.36 22.59 7.35
N THR A 10 3.91 23.62 6.64
CA THR A 10 2.48 23.90 6.49
C THR A 10 1.90 22.83 5.59
N ARG A 11 1.52 21.68 6.17
CA ARG A 11 0.90 20.57 5.43
C ARG A 11 -0.54 20.92 5.11
N THR A 12 -0.81 21.19 3.84
CA THR A 12 -2.18 21.15 3.32
C THR A 12 -2.52 19.67 3.18
N ALA A 13 -3.20 19.08 4.17
CA ALA A 13 -3.68 17.72 4.03
C ALA A 13 -4.54 17.63 2.76
N ALA A 14 -4.10 16.84 1.78
CA ALA A 14 -4.94 16.52 0.63
C ALA A 14 -6.20 15.83 1.16
N ARG A 15 -7.33 16.55 1.16
CA ARG A 15 -8.62 15.95 1.42
C ARG A 15 -8.94 15.11 0.21
N ALA A 16 -8.76 13.79 0.32
CA ALA A 16 -9.36 12.86 -0.62
C ALA A 16 -10.87 13.07 -0.54
N ALA A 17 -11.44 13.80 -1.50
CA ALA A 17 -12.87 13.87 -1.74
C ALA A 17 -13.15 12.96 -2.94
N ALA A 18 -13.33 11.66 -2.69
CA ALA A 18 -13.75 10.76 -3.75
C ALA A 18 -15.22 11.03 -4.06
N ALA A 19 -15.49 11.64 -5.22
CA ALA A 19 -16.83 11.69 -5.80
C ALA A 19 -17.28 10.26 -6.13
N ALA A 20 -18.57 9.98 -5.95
CA ALA A 20 -19.15 8.65 -6.07
C ALA A 20 -18.70 7.89 -7.34
N LEU A 21 -18.09 6.72 -7.16
CA LEU A 21 -17.96 5.70 -8.20
C LEU A 21 -19.37 5.30 -8.66
N THR A 22 -19.87 5.97 -9.70
CA THR A 22 -21.15 5.61 -10.34
C THR A 22 -20.81 4.65 -11.48
N ALA A 23 -20.74 3.35 -11.18
CA ALA A 23 -20.54 2.33 -12.20
C ALA A 23 -21.80 2.23 -13.08
N ALA A 24 -21.77 2.86 -14.27
CA ALA A 24 -22.77 2.61 -15.30
C ALA A 24 -22.44 1.30 -16.03
N LEU A 25 -23.28 0.28 -15.81
CA LEU A 25 -23.18 -1.06 -16.38
C LEU A 25 -23.75 -1.10 -17.81
N VAL A 26 -22.94 -1.50 -18.80
CA VAL A 26 -23.46 -2.13 -20.03
C VAL A 26 -22.81 -3.51 -20.13
N ALA A 27 -23.57 -4.53 -19.74
CA ALA A 27 -23.17 -5.91 -19.87
C ALA A 27 -23.36 -6.38 -21.32
N THR A 28 -22.29 -6.77 -21.99
CA THR A 28 -22.36 -7.78 -23.05
C THR A 28 -21.35 -8.87 -22.72
N GLY A 29 -21.85 -10.10 -22.55
CA GLY A 29 -21.05 -11.21 -22.04
C GLY A 29 -20.04 -11.72 -23.06
N THR A 30 -18.96 -12.31 -22.56
CA THR A 30 -18.37 -13.59 -23.01
C THR A 30 -17.15 -13.95 -22.15
N SER A 31 -17.05 -15.25 -21.87
CA SER A 31 -15.88 -16.10 -21.54
C SER A 31 -14.64 -15.48 -20.90
N ALA A 32 -14.32 -15.95 -19.68
CA ALA A 32 -13.10 -15.65 -18.95
C ALA A 32 -11.83 -16.11 -19.69
N VAL A 33 -10.98 -15.15 -20.04
CA VAL A 33 -9.57 -15.37 -20.37
C VAL A 33 -8.75 -14.78 -19.22
N ALA A 34 -7.70 -15.47 -18.77
CA ALA A 34 -6.81 -15.00 -17.70
C ALA A 34 -6.35 -13.56 -17.97
N ALA A 35 -6.22 -12.75 -16.92
CA ALA A 35 -5.84 -11.33 -16.98
C ALA A 35 -4.50 -11.12 -17.70
N ASP A 36 -4.53 -11.06 -19.03
CA ASP A 36 -3.56 -10.42 -19.89
C ASP A 36 -4.22 -9.09 -20.28
N ALA A 37 -3.68 -7.98 -19.76
CA ALA A 37 -4.23 -6.65 -20.01
C ALA A 37 -4.30 -6.40 -21.54
N PRO A 38 -5.36 -5.76 -22.05
CA PRO A 38 -5.42 -5.40 -23.46
C PRO A 38 -4.25 -4.46 -23.81
N GLN A 39 -3.61 -4.69 -24.96
CA GLN A 39 -2.56 -3.83 -25.48
C GLN A 39 -3.13 -2.46 -25.90
N PRO A 40 -2.50 -1.34 -25.52
CA PRO A 40 -2.56 -0.12 -26.31
C PRO A 40 -1.74 -0.33 -27.60
N SER A 41 -2.31 0.05 -28.74
CA SER A 41 -1.57 0.12 -30.00
C SER A 41 -0.35 1.05 -29.83
N LEU A 42 0.84 0.54 -30.12
CA LEU A 42 2.10 1.28 -30.08
C LEU A 42 2.07 2.45 -31.09
N GLY A 43 1.84 3.66 -30.58
CA GLY A 43 2.13 4.90 -31.27
C GLY A 43 3.39 5.51 -30.67
N ALA A 44 4.48 5.48 -31.45
CA ALA A 44 5.78 6.15 -31.26
C ALA A 44 6.49 5.94 -29.91
N ALA A 45 7.73 5.42 -29.98
CA ALA A 45 8.67 5.44 -28.87
C ALA A 45 8.81 6.88 -28.35
N ALA A 46 8.27 7.15 -27.16
CA ALA A 46 8.61 8.34 -26.41
C ALA A 46 9.99 8.09 -25.80
N ASP A 47 10.93 8.97 -26.12
CA ASP A 47 12.27 8.98 -25.54
C ASP A 47 12.18 8.84 -24.02
N GLN A 48 12.91 7.85 -23.51
CA GLN A 48 13.11 7.61 -22.09
C GLN A 48 13.73 8.89 -21.48
N PRO A 49 13.04 9.62 -20.58
CA PRO A 49 13.64 10.81 -20.00
C PRO A 49 14.81 10.37 -19.11
N ALA A 50 15.93 11.09 -19.28
CA ALA A 50 17.16 10.87 -18.55
C ALA A 50 16.93 10.84 -17.03
N ALA A 51 17.68 9.98 -16.34
CA ALA A 51 17.66 9.82 -14.90
C ALA A 51 17.72 11.18 -14.18
N ALA A 52 16.63 11.55 -13.53
CA ALA A 52 16.60 12.70 -12.63
C ALA A 52 17.56 12.46 -11.46
N SER A 53 18.37 13.47 -11.14
CA SER A 53 19.30 13.46 -10.02
C SER A 53 18.60 13.13 -8.70
N SER A 54 19.18 12.22 -7.93
CA SER A 54 18.67 11.70 -6.65
C SER A 54 18.51 12.78 -5.58
N ALA A 55 17.33 13.38 -5.48
CA ALA A 55 16.85 13.86 -4.19
C ALA A 55 16.65 12.64 -3.28
N ALA A 56 16.95 12.76 -1.99
CA ALA A 56 16.65 11.69 -1.04
C ALA A 56 15.13 11.44 -1.09
N THR A 57 14.74 10.22 -1.44
CA THR A 57 13.34 9.76 -1.45
C THR A 57 12.77 9.92 -0.06
N ALA A 58 11.66 10.65 0.08
CA ALA A 58 11.04 10.85 1.37
C ALA A 58 10.39 9.53 1.81
N THR A 59 10.54 9.18 3.09
CA THR A 59 9.82 8.04 3.67
C THR A 59 8.32 8.31 3.59
N PRO A 60 7.51 7.42 2.98
CA PRO A 60 6.06 7.59 2.91
C PRO A 60 5.47 7.91 4.27
N SER A 61 4.51 8.84 4.36
CA SER A 61 3.80 9.19 5.60
C SER A 61 2.34 9.46 5.28
N PHE A 62 1.58 8.37 5.15
CA PHE A 62 0.20 8.42 4.70
C PHE A 62 -0.79 8.53 5.86
N ALA A 63 -1.97 9.06 5.58
CA ALA A 63 -3.10 8.93 6.49
C ALA A 63 -3.50 7.46 6.61
N LEU A 64 -3.92 7.04 7.80
CA LEU A 64 -4.65 5.79 7.98
C LEU A 64 -6.10 6.03 7.56
N TYR A 65 -6.59 5.28 6.58
CA TYR A 65 -7.99 5.30 6.17
C TYR A 65 -8.76 4.15 6.77
N GLY A 66 -10.00 4.41 7.18
CA GLY A 66 -10.96 3.42 7.66
C GLY A 66 -12.28 3.53 6.93
N VAL A 67 -12.76 2.44 6.34
CA VAL A 67 -14.09 2.38 5.71
C VAL A 67 -15.03 1.51 6.54
N ASN A 68 -16.12 2.10 7.00
CA ASN A 68 -17.10 1.39 7.83
C ASN A 68 -18.06 0.53 6.99
N SER A 69 -18.94 -0.21 7.65
CA SER A 69 -19.94 -1.07 6.98
C SER A 69 -20.96 -0.30 6.14
N ALA A 70 -21.16 1.00 6.38
CA ALA A 70 -22.00 1.87 5.57
C ALA A 70 -21.28 2.43 4.32
N GLY A 71 -19.99 2.11 4.15
CA GLY A 71 -19.19 2.61 3.03
C GLY A 71 -18.74 4.06 3.20
N THR A 72 -18.79 4.61 4.41
CA THR A 72 -18.19 5.91 4.74
C THR A 72 -16.70 5.72 5.02
N ALA A 73 -15.87 6.47 4.31
CA ALA A 73 -14.44 6.56 4.52
C ALA A 73 -14.11 7.67 5.52
N TYR A 74 -13.17 7.37 6.41
CA TYR A 74 -12.60 8.30 7.35
C TYR A 74 -11.08 8.27 7.27
N SER A 75 -10.44 9.41 7.53
CA SER A 75 -8.99 9.55 7.56
C SER A 75 -8.50 9.92 8.95
N TYR A 76 -7.30 9.47 9.24
CA TYR A 76 -6.55 9.72 10.47
C TYR A 76 -5.10 10.02 10.09
N ASN A 77 -4.69 11.27 10.17
CA ASN A 77 -3.34 11.66 9.77
C ASN A 77 -2.31 11.32 10.86
N PRO A 78 -1.06 11.01 10.51
CA PRO A 78 0.05 11.01 11.46
C PRO A 78 0.13 12.34 12.21
N ASN A 79 0.24 12.28 13.54
CA ASN A 79 0.33 13.48 14.38
C ASN A 79 1.78 13.92 14.68
N GLY A 80 2.78 13.21 14.14
CA GLY A 80 4.21 13.49 14.35
C GLY A 80 4.73 13.18 15.76
N LYS A 81 3.95 12.47 16.57
CA LYS A 81 4.32 12.05 17.93
C LYS A 81 4.15 10.53 18.14
N GLY A 82 3.99 9.79 17.04
CA GLY A 82 3.72 8.35 17.06
C GLY A 82 2.28 8.02 17.43
N GLY A 83 1.34 8.80 16.90
CA GLY A 83 -0.09 8.55 16.99
C GLY A 83 -0.82 9.19 15.81
N LEU A 84 -2.14 9.18 15.88
CA LEU A 84 -3.01 9.68 14.83
C LEU A 84 -3.78 10.93 15.28
N THR A 85 -4.21 11.75 14.33
CA THR A 85 -5.13 12.87 14.56
C THR A 85 -6.53 12.38 14.89
N ALA A 86 -7.43 13.30 15.23
CA ALA A 86 -8.84 13.02 15.29
C ALA A 86 -9.36 12.54 13.92
N ARG A 87 -10.43 11.74 13.97
CA ARG A 87 -11.12 11.19 12.79
C ARG A 87 -11.71 12.32 11.94
N GLU A 88 -11.43 12.30 10.64
CA GLU A 88 -12.05 13.18 9.64
C GLU A 88 -12.87 12.36 8.64
N VAL A 89 -13.95 12.93 8.10
CA VAL A 89 -14.73 12.28 7.03
C VAL A 89 -14.03 12.53 5.69
N SER A 90 -13.76 11.46 4.95
CA SER A 90 -13.09 11.51 3.64
C SER A 90 -14.02 11.13 2.48
N GLY A 91 -15.25 10.67 2.76
CA GLY A 91 -16.25 10.44 1.72
C GLY A 91 -17.15 9.24 1.98
N SER A 92 -17.96 8.88 0.98
CA SER A 92 -18.89 7.75 1.03
C SER A 92 -18.93 7.03 -0.33
N GLY A 93 -19.68 5.91 -0.43
CA GLY A 93 -19.82 5.15 -1.68
C GLY A 93 -18.86 3.96 -1.82
N TRP A 94 -18.10 3.63 -0.77
CA TRP A 94 -17.08 2.58 -0.80
C TRP A 94 -17.64 1.17 -0.51
N LEU A 95 -18.90 0.90 -0.84
CA LEU A 95 -19.50 -0.42 -0.68
C LEU A 95 -19.09 -1.38 -1.80
N GLY A 96 -18.81 -0.84 -2.99
CA GLY A 96 -18.43 -1.58 -4.19
C GLY A 96 -16.95 -1.99 -4.27
N VAL A 97 -16.16 -1.78 -3.22
CA VAL A 97 -14.73 -2.14 -3.18
C VAL A 97 -14.44 -3.32 -2.25
N SER A 98 -13.42 -4.10 -2.62
CA SER A 98 -12.94 -5.29 -1.94
C SER A 98 -11.47 -5.22 -1.52
N ALA A 99 -10.69 -4.26 -2.05
CA ALA A 99 -9.33 -3.93 -1.62
C ALA A 99 -9.00 -2.48 -1.99
N MET A 100 -8.18 -1.81 -1.18
CA MET A 100 -7.66 -0.46 -1.40
C MET A 100 -6.23 -0.39 -0.86
N MET A 101 -5.34 0.27 -1.59
CA MET A 101 -3.91 0.37 -1.26
C MET A 101 -3.42 1.73 -1.72
N GLN A 102 -2.80 2.49 -0.81
CA GLN A 102 -2.24 3.80 -1.12
C GLN A 102 -0.97 3.69 -1.96
N VAL A 103 -0.65 4.76 -2.70
CA VAL A 103 0.56 4.87 -3.51
C VAL A 103 1.18 6.25 -3.40
N ASP A 104 2.50 6.31 -3.43
CA ASP A 104 3.31 7.53 -3.63
C ASP A 104 4.08 7.34 -4.93
N ASN A 105 3.64 8.04 -5.97
CA ASN A 105 4.11 7.88 -7.35
C ASN A 105 5.22 8.86 -7.71
N GLN A 106 5.31 10.01 -7.03
CA GLN A 106 6.44 10.95 -7.22
C GLN A 106 7.53 10.82 -6.16
N VAL A 107 7.36 9.93 -5.18
CA VAL A 107 8.31 9.64 -4.11
C VAL A 107 8.58 10.86 -3.22
N ASP A 108 7.53 11.65 -2.97
CA ASP A 108 7.58 12.85 -2.13
C ASP A 108 7.11 12.61 -0.68
N GLY A 109 6.70 11.36 -0.38
CA GLY A 109 6.26 10.91 0.92
C GLY A 109 4.76 11.08 1.14
N GLU A 110 4.03 11.70 0.22
CA GLU A 110 2.57 11.85 0.28
C GLU A 110 1.87 10.81 -0.61
N SER A 111 0.60 10.54 -0.30
CA SER A 111 -0.20 9.60 -1.09
C SER A 111 -0.85 10.32 -2.25
N ASP A 112 -0.65 9.80 -3.47
CA ASP A 112 -1.15 10.39 -4.71
C ASP A 112 -2.43 9.76 -5.21
N GLY A 113 -2.76 8.60 -4.66
CA GLY A 113 -3.87 7.83 -5.12
C GLY A 113 -4.02 6.49 -4.45
N LEU A 114 -4.99 5.74 -4.98
CA LEU A 114 -5.33 4.41 -4.52
C LEU A 114 -5.35 3.45 -5.71
N TRP A 115 -4.61 2.37 -5.59
CA TRP A 115 -5.00 1.14 -6.25
C TRP A 115 -6.23 0.58 -5.53
N PHE A 116 -7.29 0.24 -6.27
CA PHE A 116 -8.48 -0.36 -5.68
C PHE A 116 -9.02 -1.51 -6.53
N ARG A 117 -9.58 -2.52 -5.85
CA ARG A 117 -10.33 -3.60 -6.50
C ARG A 117 -11.79 -3.49 -6.14
N GLU A 118 -12.65 -3.50 -7.14
CA GLU A 118 -14.09 -3.58 -6.98
C GLU A 118 -14.54 -4.97 -6.52
N THR A 119 -15.79 -5.10 -6.06
CA THR A 119 -16.37 -6.40 -5.64
C THR A 119 -16.67 -7.31 -6.83
N ASN A 120 -16.87 -6.75 -8.03
CA ASN A 120 -16.98 -7.50 -9.29
C ASN A 120 -15.64 -8.08 -9.78
N GLY A 121 -14.52 -7.70 -9.15
CA GLY A 121 -13.18 -8.15 -9.52
C GLY A 121 -12.46 -7.21 -10.48
N ASP A 122 -12.99 -6.05 -10.82
CA ASP A 122 -12.30 -5.05 -11.63
C ASP A 122 -11.26 -4.33 -10.78
N MET A 123 -10.11 -4.03 -11.38
CA MET A 123 -9.06 -3.23 -10.77
C MET A 123 -9.09 -1.83 -11.36
N GLY A 124 -8.97 -0.84 -10.50
CA GLY A 124 -8.90 0.56 -10.85
C GLY A 124 -7.77 1.29 -10.11
N TYR A 125 -7.49 2.47 -10.61
CA TYR A 125 -6.62 3.46 -10.01
C TYR A 125 -7.41 4.74 -9.80
N LEU A 126 -7.42 5.25 -8.57
CA LEU A 126 -7.95 6.57 -8.25
C LEU A 126 -6.78 7.49 -8.01
N LYS A 127 -6.60 8.49 -8.87
CA LYS A 127 -5.67 9.60 -8.61
C LYS A 127 -6.41 10.69 -7.84
N PHE A 128 -5.84 11.23 -6.76
CA PHE A 128 -6.58 12.16 -5.90
C PHE A 128 -6.89 13.53 -6.52
N ASP A 129 -6.20 13.90 -7.59
CA ASP A 129 -6.40 15.15 -8.34
C ASP A 129 -7.07 14.94 -9.71
N ALA A 130 -7.50 13.72 -10.04
CA ALA A 130 -8.06 13.39 -11.35
C ALA A 130 -9.16 12.32 -11.30
N SER A 131 -9.66 11.93 -12.47
CA SER A 131 -10.63 10.83 -12.60
C SER A 131 -9.98 9.47 -12.37
N SER A 132 -10.76 8.49 -11.91
CA SER A 132 -10.30 7.12 -11.81
C SER A 132 -10.13 6.47 -13.18
N VAL A 133 -9.16 5.56 -13.28
CA VAL A 133 -8.84 4.79 -14.47
C VAL A 133 -9.08 3.32 -14.18
N LYS A 134 -9.78 2.60 -15.08
CA LYS A 134 -9.89 1.15 -15.00
C LYS A 134 -8.62 0.51 -15.56
N ILE A 135 -7.99 -0.35 -14.77
CA ILE A 135 -6.76 -1.07 -15.12
C ILE A 135 -7.09 -2.36 -15.86
N GLY A 136 -8.10 -3.09 -15.38
CA GLY A 136 -8.52 -4.34 -16.03
C GLY A 136 -9.57 -5.12 -15.24
N TYR A 137 -10.05 -6.17 -15.87
CA TYR A 137 -11.08 -7.07 -15.33
C TYR A 137 -10.45 -8.32 -14.69
N GLY A 138 -11.23 -9.06 -13.89
CA GLY A 138 -10.85 -10.42 -13.47
C GLY A 138 -9.74 -10.53 -12.41
N TRP A 139 -9.50 -9.47 -11.62
CA TRP A 139 -8.55 -9.46 -10.50
C TRP A 139 -9.05 -10.21 -9.25
N ASN A 140 -10.25 -10.81 -9.33
CA ASN A 140 -10.76 -11.75 -8.33
C ASN A 140 -9.98 -13.08 -8.28
N ILE A 141 -9.08 -13.33 -9.25
CA ILE A 141 -8.13 -14.45 -9.18
C ILE A 141 -7.11 -14.31 -8.02
N TYR A 142 -6.91 -13.09 -7.53
CA TYR A 142 -6.00 -12.79 -6.42
C TYR A 142 -6.73 -12.76 -5.08
N ASN A 143 -6.18 -13.43 -4.08
CA ASN A 143 -6.73 -13.41 -2.71
C ASN A 143 -6.06 -12.37 -1.82
N LYS A 144 -4.91 -11.81 -2.23
CA LYS A 144 -4.23 -10.70 -1.56
C LYS A 144 -3.67 -9.74 -2.59
N LEU A 145 -3.78 -8.45 -2.27
CA LEU A 145 -3.19 -7.33 -3.00
C LEU A 145 -2.51 -6.44 -1.97
N VAL A 146 -1.29 -6.00 -2.24
CA VAL A 146 -0.58 -4.98 -1.45
C VAL A 146 0.21 -4.07 -2.38
N SER A 147 0.29 -2.78 -2.02
CA SER A 147 1.13 -1.78 -2.70
C SER A 147 2.33 -1.45 -1.80
N PRO A 148 3.51 -2.03 -2.05
CA PRO A 148 4.68 -1.81 -1.21
C PRO A 148 5.48 -0.55 -1.56
N GLY A 149 5.03 0.25 -2.54
CA GLY A 149 5.88 1.23 -3.22
C GLY A 149 6.62 0.57 -4.41
N GLN A 150 7.77 1.13 -4.79
CA GLN A 150 8.58 0.74 -5.96
C GLN A 150 9.40 -0.56 -5.73
N ILE A 151 8.78 -1.66 -5.31
CA ILE A 151 9.47 -2.93 -4.96
C ILE A 151 10.20 -3.57 -6.15
N GLY A 152 9.63 -3.42 -7.35
CA GLY A 152 10.11 -3.98 -8.60
C GLY A 152 10.98 -3.01 -9.42
N GLY A 153 11.16 -1.77 -8.93
CA GLY A 153 12.04 -0.76 -9.51
C GLY A 153 11.37 0.18 -10.52
N ALA A 154 10.04 0.25 -10.57
CA ALA A 154 9.34 1.23 -11.39
C ALA A 154 9.43 2.64 -10.79
N ALA A 155 8.97 3.65 -11.56
CA ALA A 155 8.92 5.03 -11.08
C ALA A 155 7.81 5.26 -10.04
N ALA A 156 6.75 4.44 -10.06
CA ALA A 156 5.56 4.59 -9.24
C ALA A 156 5.27 3.34 -8.40
N GLY A 157 4.28 3.41 -7.50
CA GLY A 157 3.95 2.32 -6.60
C GLY A 157 3.51 1.05 -7.33
N ASP A 158 4.17 -0.08 -7.06
CA ASP A 158 3.88 -1.37 -7.69
C ASP A 158 2.72 -2.09 -7.01
N ILE A 159 2.19 -3.14 -7.65
CA ILE A 159 1.21 -4.04 -7.04
C ILE A 159 1.82 -5.43 -6.89
N LEU A 160 1.81 -5.95 -5.66
CA LEU A 160 2.02 -7.36 -5.38
C LEU A 160 0.68 -8.07 -5.26
N ALA A 161 0.53 -9.17 -5.98
CA ALA A 161 -0.71 -9.94 -6.03
C ALA A 161 -0.44 -11.41 -5.77
N VAL A 162 -1.15 -12.01 -4.80
CA VAL A 162 -1.06 -13.45 -4.51
C VAL A 162 -2.33 -14.13 -5.01
N ASP A 163 -2.18 -15.15 -5.85
CA ASP A 163 -3.31 -15.91 -6.36
C ASP A 163 -3.80 -16.98 -5.37
N THR A 164 -4.91 -17.64 -5.71
CA THR A 164 -5.50 -18.69 -4.87
C THR A 164 -4.64 -19.96 -4.77
N LYS A 165 -3.64 -20.13 -5.64
CA LYS A 165 -2.67 -21.24 -5.59
C LYS A 165 -1.43 -20.89 -4.75
N GLY A 166 -1.28 -19.63 -4.35
CA GLY A 166 -0.13 -19.15 -3.61
C GLY A 166 1.01 -18.65 -4.50
N ASP A 167 0.76 -18.41 -5.78
CA ASP A 167 1.77 -17.79 -6.64
C ASP A 167 1.76 -16.27 -6.41
N LEU A 168 2.96 -15.70 -6.21
CA LEU A 168 3.16 -14.26 -6.12
C LEU A 168 3.42 -13.69 -7.51
N TYR A 169 2.74 -12.59 -7.82
CA TYR A 169 2.95 -11.79 -9.00
C TYR A 169 3.31 -10.35 -8.66
N VAL A 170 4.13 -9.73 -9.49
CA VAL A 170 4.47 -8.30 -9.48
C VAL A 170 3.87 -7.65 -10.73
N TYR A 171 3.27 -6.48 -10.53
CA TYR A 171 2.88 -5.55 -11.58
C TYR A 171 3.61 -4.23 -11.32
N LEU A 172 4.42 -3.78 -12.28
CA LEU A 172 5.07 -2.47 -12.15
C LEU A 172 4.07 -1.36 -12.41
N GLY A 173 4.06 -0.32 -11.58
CA GLY A 173 3.22 0.86 -11.75
C GLY A 173 3.95 1.99 -12.48
N TYR A 174 3.22 2.77 -13.31
CA TYR A 174 3.76 3.95 -13.99
C TYR A 174 3.14 5.29 -13.51
N GLY A 175 2.24 5.25 -12.53
CA GLY A 175 1.68 6.44 -11.86
C GLY A 175 0.52 7.12 -12.59
N ASP A 176 0.24 6.72 -13.83
CA ASP A 176 -0.89 7.17 -14.65
C ASP A 176 -2.06 6.17 -14.67
N GLY A 177 -1.99 5.13 -13.83
CA GLY A 177 -2.96 4.04 -13.80
C GLY A 177 -2.64 2.89 -14.75
N THR A 178 -1.54 2.96 -15.51
CA THR A 178 -1.04 1.82 -16.28
C THR A 178 -0.11 0.95 -15.45
N VAL A 179 -0.11 -0.35 -15.76
CA VAL A 179 0.78 -1.33 -15.14
C VAL A 179 1.36 -2.29 -16.19
N THR A 180 2.50 -2.93 -15.88
CA THR A 180 3.05 -3.98 -16.75
C THR A 180 2.15 -5.21 -16.82
N LYS A 181 2.46 -6.11 -17.76
CA LYS A 181 2.06 -7.51 -17.59
C LYS A 181 2.60 -8.07 -16.27
N ARG A 182 1.86 -8.99 -15.68
CA ARG A 182 2.25 -9.65 -14.43
C ARG A 182 3.49 -10.51 -14.62
N ILE A 183 4.39 -10.45 -13.66
CA ILE A 183 5.55 -11.35 -13.58
C ILE A 183 5.37 -12.26 -12.37
N LYS A 184 5.43 -13.57 -12.57
CA LYS A 184 5.44 -14.51 -11.44
C LYS A 184 6.80 -14.42 -10.76
N ALA A 185 6.80 -13.97 -9.51
CA ALA A 185 7.99 -13.70 -8.73
C ALA A 185 8.21 -14.69 -7.58
N GLY A 186 7.26 -15.61 -7.33
CA GLY A 186 7.42 -16.63 -6.31
C GLY A 186 6.26 -17.60 -6.23
N TYR A 187 6.46 -18.63 -5.41
CA TYR A 187 5.51 -19.71 -5.10
C TYR A 187 5.32 -19.81 -3.59
N GLY A 188 4.25 -20.48 -3.14
CA GLY A 188 4.04 -20.81 -1.72
C GLY A 188 3.70 -19.62 -0.82
N TRP A 189 3.19 -18.53 -1.38
CA TRP A 189 2.73 -17.36 -0.63
C TRP A 189 1.36 -17.55 0.02
N ASP A 190 0.69 -18.68 -0.23
CA ASP A 190 -0.56 -19.06 0.43
C ASP A 190 -0.38 -19.36 1.93
N ILE A 191 0.85 -19.57 2.40
CA ILE A 191 1.16 -19.70 3.83
C ILE A 191 0.93 -18.40 4.61
N TYR A 192 0.84 -17.26 3.91
CA TYR A 192 0.66 -15.95 4.53
C TYR A 192 -0.81 -15.63 4.75
N SER A 193 -1.10 -15.12 5.95
CA SER A 193 -2.42 -14.63 6.34
C SER A 193 -2.58 -13.14 6.05
N GLU A 194 -1.52 -12.36 6.25
CA GLU A 194 -1.49 -10.90 6.04
C GLU A 194 -0.12 -10.53 5.43
N ILE A 195 -0.13 -9.52 4.56
CA ILE A 195 1.07 -8.92 3.97
C ILE A 195 0.87 -7.41 4.06
N ALA A 196 1.87 -6.70 4.57
CA ALA A 196 1.87 -5.25 4.67
C ALA A 196 3.27 -4.74 4.33
N GLY A 197 3.35 -3.59 3.68
CA GLY A 197 4.62 -2.93 3.38
C GLY A 197 4.32 -1.67 2.60
N ASN A 198 5.12 -0.63 2.84
CA ASN A 198 5.06 0.67 2.18
C ASN A 198 6.20 1.52 2.76
N GLY A 199 7.38 1.46 2.13
CA GLY A 199 8.59 2.12 2.61
C GLY A 199 9.74 1.19 2.97
N ASP A 200 10.91 1.77 3.22
CA ASP A 200 12.15 1.12 3.65
C ASP A 200 12.13 0.87 5.17
N LEU A 201 12.02 -0.40 5.57
CA LEU A 201 11.94 -0.80 6.98
C LEU A 201 13.32 -1.15 7.54
N ASP A 202 14.24 -1.59 6.69
CA ASP A 202 15.56 -2.04 7.09
C ASP A 202 16.71 -1.05 6.87
N GLY A 203 16.42 0.09 6.25
CA GLY A 203 17.33 1.20 6.05
C GLY A 203 18.26 1.06 4.84
N ASP A 204 17.95 0.18 3.88
CA ASP A 204 18.80 -0.04 2.70
C ASP A 204 18.43 0.81 1.46
N GLY A 205 17.44 1.70 1.61
CA GLY A 205 16.94 2.60 0.58
C GLY A 205 15.94 1.96 -0.39
N LYS A 206 15.47 0.74 -0.12
CA LYS A 206 14.45 0.07 -0.93
C LYS A 206 13.23 -0.28 -0.09
N ASN A 207 12.08 -0.32 -0.76
CA ASN A 207 10.84 -0.67 -0.11
C ASN A 207 10.86 -2.13 0.36
N ASP A 208 10.32 -2.38 1.56
CA ASP A 208 10.25 -3.71 2.16
C ASP A 208 8.81 -4.15 2.38
N VAL A 209 8.61 -5.45 2.59
CA VAL A 209 7.34 -5.97 3.10
C VAL A 209 7.55 -6.85 4.32
N VAL A 210 6.54 -6.85 5.19
CA VAL A 210 6.38 -7.86 6.22
C VAL A 210 5.21 -8.77 5.88
N ALA A 211 5.37 -10.06 6.17
CA ALA A 211 4.34 -11.06 5.91
C ALA A 211 4.16 -11.95 7.13
N ARG A 212 2.92 -12.08 7.62
CA ARG A 212 2.58 -12.92 8.75
C ARG A 212 2.08 -14.27 8.27
N ASP A 213 2.81 -15.33 8.58
CA ASP A 213 2.36 -16.68 8.22
C ASP A 213 1.17 -17.14 9.08
N LYS A 214 0.49 -18.20 8.65
CA LYS A 214 -0.66 -18.80 9.34
C LYS A 214 -0.33 -19.30 10.76
N SER A 215 0.94 -19.51 11.10
CA SER A 215 1.38 -19.89 12.46
C SER A 215 1.60 -18.68 13.38
N GLY A 216 1.48 -17.45 12.86
CA GLY A 216 1.68 -16.22 13.61
C GLY A 216 3.13 -15.76 13.68
N VAL A 217 4.02 -16.28 12.83
CA VAL A 217 5.38 -15.76 12.68
C VAL A 217 5.36 -14.59 11.70
N LEU A 218 6.00 -13.48 12.07
CA LEU A 218 6.21 -12.35 11.19
C LEU A 218 7.57 -12.47 10.52
N TRP A 219 7.58 -12.32 9.21
CA TRP A 219 8.75 -12.38 8.35
C TRP A 219 9.00 -11.03 7.69
N LEU A 220 10.24 -10.57 7.68
CA LEU A 220 10.72 -9.46 6.86
C LEU A 220 11.16 -10.00 5.50
N TYR A 221 10.72 -9.35 4.44
CA TYR A 221 11.18 -9.55 3.07
C TYR A 221 11.81 -8.24 2.60
N LYS A 222 13.15 -8.22 2.57
CA LYS A 222 13.91 -7.06 2.11
C LYS A 222 13.71 -6.87 0.61
N GLY A 223 13.38 -5.67 0.17
CA GLY A 223 13.26 -5.33 -1.24
C GLY A 223 14.58 -5.42 -1.99
N THR A 224 14.50 -5.72 -3.28
CA THR A 224 15.68 -5.70 -4.18
C THR A 224 15.61 -4.60 -5.22
N GLY A 225 14.43 -4.02 -5.46
CA GLY A 225 14.19 -3.11 -6.58
C GLY A 225 14.18 -3.81 -7.94
N ASN A 226 13.99 -5.14 -7.98
CA ASN A 226 14.00 -5.92 -9.21
C ASN A 226 12.74 -6.79 -9.31
N GLN A 227 11.87 -6.49 -10.28
CA GLN A 227 10.62 -7.21 -10.53
C GLN A 227 10.75 -8.74 -10.66
N ASN A 228 11.89 -9.25 -11.15
CA ASN A 228 12.10 -10.69 -11.36
C ASN A 228 12.51 -11.42 -10.07
N ALA A 229 13.01 -10.67 -9.09
CA ALA A 229 13.45 -11.18 -7.81
C ALA A 229 13.20 -10.12 -6.74
N PRO A 230 11.92 -9.74 -6.48
CA PRO A 230 11.56 -8.53 -5.73
C PRO A 230 12.03 -8.54 -4.28
N PHE A 231 12.38 -9.72 -3.76
CA PHE A 231 12.81 -9.89 -2.38
C PHE A 231 14.09 -10.71 -2.26
N ALA A 232 14.89 -10.34 -1.26
CA ALA A 232 15.92 -11.22 -0.71
C ALA A 232 15.29 -12.39 0.08
N LYS A 233 16.14 -13.28 0.60
CA LYS A 233 15.69 -14.34 1.50
C LYS A 233 15.04 -13.72 2.73
N ARG A 234 13.82 -14.18 3.06
CA ARG A 234 13.08 -13.71 4.23
C ARG A 234 13.81 -13.97 5.55
N THR A 235 13.61 -13.06 6.51
CA THR A 235 14.15 -13.16 7.87
C THR A 235 13.00 -13.22 8.87
N LYS A 236 13.08 -14.13 9.86
CA LYS A 236 12.09 -14.17 10.94
C LYS A 236 12.31 -12.99 11.88
N ILE A 237 11.29 -12.17 12.09
CA ILE A 237 11.39 -10.96 12.93
C ILE A 237 10.44 -10.97 14.14
N GLY A 238 9.62 -12.02 14.30
CA GLY A 238 8.84 -12.21 15.52
C GLY A 238 7.89 -13.40 15.47
N SER A 239 7.32 -13.77 16.61
CA SER A 239 6.28 -14.81 16.74
C SER A 239 5.10 -14.25 17.53
N GLY A 240 3.93 -14.91 17.50
CA GLY A 240 2.74 -14.47 18.25
C GLY A 240 1.97 -13.31 17.60
N TRP A 241 2.24 -13.01 16.32
CA TRP A 241 1.58 -11.95 15.57
C TRP A 241 0.13 -12.30 15.16
N ASN A 242 -0.31 -13.54 15.41
CA ASN A 242 -1.70 -13.96 15.30
C ASN A 242 -2.62 -13.30 16.34
N THR A 243 -2.06 -12.59 17.33
CA THR A 243 -2.87 -11.75 18.23
C THR A 243 -3.52 -10.56 17.51
N TYR A 244 -3.00 -10.15 16.35
CA TYR A 244 -3.53 -9.05 15.55
C TYR A 244 -4.46 -9.60 14.47
N ASP A 245 -5.50 -8.87 14.09
CA ASP A 245 -6.39 -9.27 13.01
C ASP A 245 -6.12 -8.48 11.71
N ARG A 246 -5.38 -7.36 11.78
CA ARG A 246 -4.86 -6.63 10.62
C ARG A 246 -3.45 -6.10 10.85
N LEU A 247 -2.67 -6.05 9.76
CA LEU A 247 -1.40 -5.35 9.66
C LEU A 247 -1.55 -4.28 8.57
N ILE A 248 -1.19 -3.04 8.85
CA ILE A 248 -1.33 -1.91 7.95
C ILE A 248 0.00 -1.14 7.92
N SER A 249 0.47 -0.77 6.72
CA SER A 249 1.68 0.03 6.56
C SER A 249 1.31 1.36 5.90
N THR A 250 1.29 2.41 6.70
CA THR A 250 1.06 3.80 6.26
C THR A 250 2.38 4.58 6.14
N GLY A 251 3.52 3.90 6.22
CA GLY A 251 4.85 4.51 6.28
C GLY A 251 5.19 5.06 7.68
N ASP A 252 5.84 6.22 7.73
CA ASP A 252 6.36 6.91 8.91
C ASP A 252 5.26 7.68 9.66
N VAL A 253 4.81 7.14 10.79
CA VAL A 253 3.70 7.68 11.59
C VAL A 253 4.19 8.66 12.66
N ASP A 254 5.44 8.49 13.11
CA ASP A 254 6.04 9.38 14.11
C ASP A 254 6.94 10.48 13.55
N LEU A 255 7.10 10.52 12.24
CA LEU A 255 7.89 11.48 11.48
C LEU A 255 9.38 11.44 11.82
N ASP A 256 9.90 10.25 12.17
CA ASP A 256 11.32 10.02 12.48
C ASP A 256 12.17 9.62 11.25
N GLY A 257 11.54 9.56 10.07
CA GLY A 257 12.14 9.21 8.79
C GLY A 257 12.17 7.70 8.53
N ARG A 258 11.52 6.88 9.36
CA ARG A 258 11.55 5.40 9.23
C ARG A 258 10.16 4.84 9.06
N THR A 259 10.08 3.76 8.28
CA THR A 259 8.82 3.08 8.02
C THR A 259 8.30 2.38 9.28
N ASP A 260 7.05 2.67 9.65
CA ASP A 260 6.37 2.05 10.78
C ASP A 260 5.37 0.96 10.33
N LEU A 261 4.89 0.20 11.32
CA LEU A 261 3.78 -0.74 11.14
C LEU A 261 2.66 -0.45 12.14
N ILE A 262 1.43 -0.35 11.65
CA ILE A 262 0.23 -0.34 12.48
C ILE A 262 -0.35 -1.75 12.53
N ALA A 263 -0.74 -2.20 13.72
CA ALA A 263 -1.40 -3.49 13.91
C ALA A 263 -2.72 -3.33 14.67
N ARG A 264 -3.80 -3.90 14.14
CA ARG A 264 -5.12 -3.92 14.80
C ARG A 264 -5.29 -5.18 15.62
N LYS A 265 -5.84 -5.03 16.82
CA LYS A 265 -6.29 -6.12 17.69
C LYS A 265 -7.71 -5.82 18.13
N GLY A 266 -8.70 -6.35 17.41
CA GLY A 266 -10.11 -6.03 17.63
C GLY A 266 -10.32 -4.51 17.60
N GLY A 267 -10.91 -3.97 18.66
CA GLY A 267 -11.13 -2.53 18.79
C GLY A 267 -9.88 -1.68 18.98
N GLU A 268 -8.67 -2.23 19.14
CA GLU A 268 -7.46 -1.49 19.47
C GLU A 268 -6.48 -1.34 18.28
N LEU A 269 -5.69 -0.27 18.28
CA LEU A 269 -4.53 -0.11 17.40
C LEU A 269 -3.22 0.01 18.16
N TYR A 270 -2.18 -0.57 17.58
CA TYR A 270 -0.82 -0.51 18.08
C TYR A 270 0.14 -0.05 16.98
N LEU A 271 1.03 0.88 17.32
CA LEU A 271 2.14 1.32 16.49
C LEU A 271 3.41 0.56 16.86
N TYR A 272 4.06 0.00 15.85
CA TYR A 272 5.40 -0.56 15.90
C TYR A 272 6.33 0.37 15.14
N LYS A 273 7.06 1.21 15.89
CA LYS A 273 7.95 2.20 15.30
C LYS A 273 9.16 1.54 14.65
N GLY A 274 9.46 1.90 13.42
CA GLY A 274 10.61 1.41 12.66
C GLY A 274 11.93 1.77 13.32
N THR A 275 12.95 0.97 13.06
CA THR A 275 14.33 1.25 13.47
C THR A 275 15.27 1.44 12.29
N GLY A 276 14.83 1.16 11.05
CA GLY A 276 15.69 1.10 9.86
C GLY A 276 16.85 0.12 10.05
N ASN A 277 16.57 -1.03 10.65
CA ASN A 277 17.56 -2.08 10.89
C ASN A 277 16.88 -3.46 10.87
N ALA A 278 17.18 -4.27 9.85
CA ALA A 278 16.62 -5.61 9.67
C ALA A 278 16.78 -6.54 10.88
N ALA A 279 17.84 -6.39 11.69
CA ALA A 279 18.08 -7.27 12.83
C ALA A 279 17.15 -6.97 14.03
N ALA A 280 16.63 -5.75 14.10
CA ALA A 280 15.74 -5.30 15.17
C ALA A 280 14.73 -4.28 14.61
N PRO A 281 13.84 -4.68 13.69
CA PRO A 281 13.11 -3.74 12.82
C PRO A 281 12.13 -2.83 13.54
N TYR A 282 11.70 -3.19 14.75
CA TYR A 282 10.71 -2.44 15.51
C TYR A 282 11.14 -2.15 16.95
N LYS A 283 10.81 -0.94 17.43
CA LYS A 283 10.78 -0.58 18.86
C LYS A 283 9.61 -1.31 19.55
N PRO A 284 9.56 -1.35 20.90
CA PRO A 284 8.39 -1.86 21.61
C PRO A 284 7.09 -1.15 21.17
N LYS A 285 6.01 -1.91 21.03
CA LYS A 285 4.72 -1.36 20.56
C LYS A 285 4.17 -0.28 21.49
N ALA A 286 3.55 0.73 20.90
CA ALA A 286 2.75 1.73 21.59
C ALA A 286 1.26 1.55 21.23
N LYS A 287 0.34 1.66 22.19
CA LYS A 287 -1.09 1.70 21.87
C LYS A 287 -1.45 3.08 21.35
N ILE A 288 -2.03 3.15 20.16
CA ILE A 288 -2.40 4.41 19.48
C ILE A 288 -3.90 4.54 19.23
N GLY A 289 -4.67 3.48 19.48
CA GLY A 289 -6.13 3.46 19.39
C GLY A 289 -6.72 2.55 20.46
N THR A 290 -7.73 3.02 21.18
CA THR A 290 -8.26 2.35 22.39
C THR A 290 -9.50 1.50 22.14
N SER A 291 -10.37 1.88 21.21
CA SER A 291 -11.61 1.14 20.90
C SER A 291 -12.16 1.52 19.51
N GLY A 292 -13.08 0.69 18.99
CA GLY A 292 -13.90 0.96 17.80
C GLY A 292 -13.22 0.74 16.45
N TRP A 293 -11.95 0.32 16.41
CA TRP A 293 -11.21 0.09 15.17
C TRP A 293 -11.61 -1.19 14.43
N ASP A 294 -12.28 -2.12 15.09
CA ASP A 294 -12.95 -3.29 14.51
C ASP A 294 -14.24 -2.95 13.77
N GLY A 295 -14.79 -1.75 13.99
CA GLY A 295 -15.94 -1.23 13.21
C GLY A 295 -15.61 -0.92 11.75
N TYR A 296 -14.32 -0.90 11.38
CA TYR A 296 -13.86 -0.70 10.01
C TYR A 296 -13.73 -2.03 9.26
N LYS A 297 -14.42 -2.10 8.11
CA LYS A 297 -14.30 -3.19 7.13
C LYS A 297 -12.93 -3.20 6.48
N PHE A 298 -12.43 -2.00 6.15
CA PHE A 298 -11.10 -1.79 5.57
C PHE A 298 -10.30 -0.81 6.43
N LEU A 299 -9.02 -1.11 6.61
CA LEU A 299 -8.00 -0.21 7.13
C LEU A 299 -6.80 -0.29 6.19
N PHE A 300 -6.35 0.86 5.68
CA PHE A 300 -5.29 0.95 4.66
C PHE A 300 -4.61 2.33 4.66
#